data_AF-Q7P3D5-F1
#
_entry.id   AF-Q7P3D5-F1
#
_cell.length_a   1.000
_cell.length_b   1.000
_cell.length_c   1.000
_cell.angle_alpha   90.00
_cell.angle_beta   90.00
_cell.angle_gamma   90.00
#
_symmetry.space_group_name_H-M   'P 1'
#
loop_
_entity.id
_entity.type
_entity.pdbx_description
1 polymer ?
#
loop_
_entity_poly.entity_id
_entity_poly.type
_entity_poly.pdbx_seq_one_letter_code
_entity_poly.pdbx_strand_id
1 'polypeptide(L)'
;MIDHNVECIKKQMQKFIDFSDDKAILANNADWLRNLNYIEFLRDVGEHFSVNRMLAAECYKSRMENGLSFLEFNYMIMQAYDFYVLNHKYNCTMQLGGDDQWSNMIAGVELLRRKDRKSAYAMTCTLLTNSEGKKMGPTAKGAYVVRP
;
A
#
# COMPACT_ATOMS: atom_id res chain seq x y z
N MET A 1 -13.49 -16.09 -2.44
CA MET A 1 -13.47 -15.03 -3.49
C MET A 1 -12.17 -14.24 -3.44
N ILE A 2 -11.81 -13.62 -2.31
CA ILE A 2 -10.53 -12.88 -2.19
C ILE A 2 -9.32 -13.80 -2.41
N ASP A 3 -9.28 -14.97 -1.77
CA ASP A 3 -8.15 -15.90 -1.93
C ASP A 3 -7.99 -16.38 -3.38
N HIS A 4 -9.10 -16.56 -4.10
CA HIS A 4 -9.09 -16.87 -5.52
C HIS A 4 -8.44 -15.75 -6.35
N ASN A 5 -8.77 -14.48 -6.04
CA ASN A 5 -8.18 -13.32 -6.71
C ASN A 5 -6.68 -13.21 -6.42
N VAL A 6 -6.26 -13.50 -5.19
CA VAL A 6 -4.84 -13.53 -4.81
C VAL A 6 -4.08 -14.55 -5.66
N GLU A 7 -4.61 -15.77 -5.81
CA GLU A 7 -4.00 -16.81 -6.66
C GLU A 7 -3.94 -16.41 -8.13
N CYS A 8 -4.97 -15.73 -8.65
CA CYS A 8 -4.94 -15.20 -10.01
C CYS A 8 -3.86 -14.11 -10.19
N ILE A 9 -3.71 -13.20 -9.23
CA ILE A 9 -2.68 -12.17 -9.27
C ILE A 9 -1.28 -12.80 -9.19
N LYS A 10 -1.08 -13.81 -8.33
CA LYS A 10 0.18 -14.56 -8.25
C LYS A 10 0.59 -15.14 -9.60
N LYS A 11 -0.33 -15.81 -10.30
CA LYS A 11 -0.08 -16.38 -11.64
C LYS A 11 0.32 -15.32 -12.66
N GLN A 12 -0.28 -14.13 -12.60
CA GLN A 12 0.11 -13.01 -13.47
C GLN A 12 1.51 -12.50 -13.13
N MET A 13 1.84 -12.36 -11.84
CA MET A 13 3.14 -11.87 -11.39
C MET A 13 4.28 -12.86 -11.69
N GLN A 14 4.02 -14.17 -11.69
CA GLN A 14 5.00 -15.21 -12.05
C GLN A 14 5.56 -15.06 -13.48
N LYS A 15 4.91 -14.28 -14.35
CA LYS A 15 5.43 -13.94 -15.69
C LYS A 15 6.58 -12.94 -15.65
N PHE A 16 6.72 -12.21 -14.54
CA PHE A 16 7.68 -11.11 -14.38
C PHE A 16 8.64 -11.31 -13.20
N ILE A 17 8.23 -12.09 -12.20
CA ILE A 17 8.96 -12.32 -10.95
C ILE A 17 9.15 -13.83 -10.77
N ASP A 18 10.40 -14.25 -10.55
CA ASP A 18 10.74 -15.63 -10.19
C ASP A 18 10.51 -15.86 -8.69
N PHE A 19 9.56 -16.74 -8.36
CA PHE A 19 9.24 -17.15 -6.99
C PHE A 19 9.91 -18.48 -6.60
N SER A 20 10.77 -19.06 -7.44
CA SER A 20 11.54 -20.25 -7.09
C SER A 20 12.63 -19.93 -6.05
N ASP A 21 13.06 -20.95 -5.31
CA ASP A 21 14.20 -20.89 -4.37
C ASP A 21 14.16 -19.70 -3.39
N ASP A 22 12.95 -19.32 -2.94
CA ASP A 22 12.72 -18.17 -2.05
C ASP A 22 13.25 -16.82 -2.57
N LYS A 23 13.47 -16.68 -3.89
CA LYS A 23 13.93 -15.43 -4.53
C LYS A 23 12.91 -14.29 -4.42
N ALA A 24 11.63 -14.61 -4.29
CA ALA A 24 10.56 -13.65 -4.09
C ALA A 24 9.53 -14.17 -3.10
N ILE A 25 9.03 -13.27 -2.24
CA ILE A 25 8.04 -13.59 -1.21
C ILE A 25 6.71 -12.96 -1.61
N LEU A 26 5.67 -13.79 -1.72
CA LEU A 26 4.29 -13.31 -1.80
C LEU A 26 3.71 -13.26 -0.39
N ALA A 27 3.73 -12.07 0.23
CA ALA A 27 3.14 -11.84 1.54
C ALA A 27 1.66 -11.47 1.44
N ASN A 28 0.84 -11.93 2.40
CA ASN A 28 -0.57 -11.58 2.51
C ASN A 28 -0.83 -10.84 3.84
N ASN A 29 -1.28 -9.59 3.76
CA ASN A 29 -1.49 -8.79 4.97
C ASN A 29 -2.64 -9.29 5.85
N ALA A 30 -3.51 -10.15 5.34
CA ALA A 30 -4.49 -10.87 6.14
C ALA A 30 -3.83 -11.65 7.30
N ASP A 31 -2.59 -12.10 7.12
CA ASP A 31 -1.85 -12.92 8.10
C ASP A 31 -1.58 -12.17 9.41
N TRP A 32 -1.45 -10.83 9.35
CA TRP A 32 -1.25 -10.00 10.54
C TRP A 32 -2.45 -9.12 10.86
N LEU A 33 -3.20 -8.63 9.87
CA LEU A 33 -4.34 -7.74 10.11
C LEU A 33 -5.55 -8.46 10.72
N ARG A 34 -5.81 -9.74 10.38
CA ARG A 34 -7.02 -10.45 10.86
C ARG A 34 -6.98 -10.75 12.37
N ASN A 35 -5.79 -10.95 12.91
CA ASN A 35 -5.60 -11.30 14.33
C ASN A 35 -5.19 -10.07 15.17
N LEU A 36 -5.23 -8.88 14.59
CA LEU A 36 -4.74 -7.67 15.22
C LEU A 36 -5.72 -7.18 16.28
N ASN A 37 -5.27 -7.05 17.52
CA ASN A 37 -6.07 -6.45 18.57
C ASN A 37 -6.23 -4.95 18.30
N TYR A 38 -7.47 -4.47 18.22
CA TYR A 38 -7.76 -3.10 17.86
C TYR A 38 -7.19 -2.08 18.87
N ILE A 39 -7.29 -2.36 20.18
CA ILE A 39 -6.81 -1.44 21.21
C ILE A 39 -5.29 -1.37 21.21
N GLU A 40 -4.62 -2.52 21.09
CA GLU A 40 -3.16 -2.56 20.97
C GLU A 40 -2.69 -1.84 19.71
N PHE A 41 -3.35 -2.05 18.58
CA PHE A 41 -3.04 -1.34 17.34
C PHE A 41 -3.17 0.18 17.46
N LEU A 42 -4.27 0.66 18.06
CA LEU A 42 -4.43 2.10 18.27
C LEU A 42 -3.35 2.69 19.18
N ARG A 43 -2.97 1.96 20.23
CA ARG A 43 -1.92 2.40 21.16
C ARG A 43 -0.54 2.38 20.52
N ASP A 44 -0.19 1.30 19.83
CA ASP A 44 1.17 1.06 19.35
C ASP A 44 1.45 1.68 17.98
N VAL A 45 0.42 1.90 17.18
CA VAL A 45 0.53 2.41 15.82
C VAL A 45 -0.22 3.72 15.70
N GLY A 46 -1.48 3.76 16.14
CA GLY A 46 -2.35 4.93 16.02
C GLY A 46 -1.78 6.21 16.65
N GLU A 47 -1.06 6.11 17.76
CA GLU A 47 -0.43 7.26 18.42
C GLU A 47 0.59 8.01 17.54
N HIS A 48 1.15 7.33 16.54
CA HIS A 48 2.14 7.92 15.64
C HIS A 48 1.50 8.71 14.48
N PHE A 49 0.16 8.69 14.37
CA PHE A 49 -0.59 9.35 13.30
C PHE A 49 -1.35 10.57 13.83
N SER A 50 -1.13 11.71 13.20
CA SER A 50 -1.92 12.93 13.46
C SER A 50 -3.07 12.99 12.48
N VAL A 51 -4.30 13.07 12.99
CA VAL A 51 -5.52 13.23 12.18
C VAL A 51 -5.41 14.46 11.26
N ASN A 52 -4.95 15.61 11.79
CA ASN A 52 -4.78 16.82 10.98
C ASN A 52 -3.78 16.62 9.84
N ARG A 53 -2.67 15.92 10.09
CA ARG A 53 -1.67 15.63 9.05
C ARG A 53 -2.20 14.67 8.01
N MET A 54 -2.96 13.65 8.41
CA MET A 54 -3.60 12.73 7.49
C MET A 54 -4.59 13.47 6.58
N LEU A 55 -5.48 14.29 7.13
CA LEU A 55 -6.47 15.06 6.36
C LEU A 55 -5.82 16.08 5.40
N ALA A 56 -4.59 16.52 5.66
CA ALA A 56 -3.84 17.39 4.77
C ALA A 56 -3.24 16.66 3.56
N ALA A 57 -3.17 15.32 3.57
CA ALA A 57 -2.67 14.54 2.45
C ALA A 57 -3.59 14.65 1.23
N GLU A 58 -3.00 14.78 0.04
CA GLU A 58 -3.74 14.98 -1.21
C GLU A 58 -4.74 13.85 -1.49
N CYS A 59 -4.40 12.62 -1.11
CA CYS A 59 -5.27 11.44 -1.27
C CYS A 59 -6.61 11.59 -0.52
N TYR A 60 -6.65 12.32 0.60
CA TYR A 60 -7.88 12.54 1.37
C TYR A 60 -8.57 13.85 1.03
N LYS A 61 -7.85 14.91 0.65
CA LYS A 61 -8.46 16.19 0.23
C LYS A 61 -9.53 15.99 -0.85
N SER A 62 -9.24 15.20 -1.87
CA SER A 62 -10.19 14.90 -2.96
C SER A 62 -11.44 14.12 -2.52
N ARG A 63 -11.35 13.36 -1.42
CA ARG A 63 -12.44 12.52 -0.90
C ARG A 63 -13.31 13.23 0.13
N MET A 64 -12.75 14.20 0.85
CA MET A 64 -13.46 14.98 1.87
C MET A 64 -14.71 15.68 1.31
N GLU A 65 -14.67 16.10 0.04
CA GLU A 65 -15.83 16.74 -0.62
C GLU A 65 -17.03 15.80 -0.78
N ASN A 66 -16.79 14.49 -0.89
CA ASN A 66 -17.82 13.47 -1.13
C ASN A 66 -18.16 12.64 0.12
N GLY A 67 -17.50 12.94 1.25
CA GLY A 67 -17.56 12.15 2.48
C GLY A 67 -16.46 11.09 2.53
N LEU A 68 -15.60 11.19 3.55
CA LEU A 68 -14.54 10.21 3.82
C LEU A 68 -15.03 9.24 4.91
N SER A 69 -15.18 7.97 4.58
CA SER A 69 -15.58 6.96 5.57
C SER A 69 -14.43 6.66 6.55
N PHE A 70 -14.77 6.17 7.74
CA PHE A 70 -13.77 5.75 8.73
C PHE A 70 -12.86 4.64 8.19
N LEU A 71 -13.39 3.73 7.37
CA LEU A 71 -12.60 2.67 6.75
C LEU A 71 -11.56 3.24 5.77
N GLU A 72 -11.98 4.16 4.89
CA GLU A 72 -11.07 4.83 3.95
C GLU A 72 -10.00 5.66 4.68
N PHE A 73 -10.38 6.31 5.77
CA PHE A 73 -9.45 7.04 6.63
C PHE A 73 -8.40 6.11 7.29
N ASN A 74 -8.79 4.90 7.69
CA ASN A 74 -7.85 3.94 8.30
C ASN A 74 -6.96 3.24 7.27
N TYR A 75 -7.24 3.33 5.97
CA TYR A 75 -6.47 2.65 4.92
C TYR A 75 -4.99 3.03 4.94
N MET A 76 -4.67 4.31 5.10
CA MET A 76 -3.28 4.79 5.20
C MET A 76 -2.54 4.17 6.39
N ILE A 77 -3.23 4.03 7.53
CA ILE A 77 -2.64 3.46 8.75
C ILE A 77 -2.38 1.95 8.56
N MET A 78 -3.33 1.23 7.95
CA MET A 78 -3.17 -0.19 7.64
C MET A 78 -2.00 -0.43 6.68
N GLN A 79 -1.89 0.34 5.59
CA GLN A 79 -0.79 0.19 4.64
C GLN A 79 0.57 0.57 5.26
N ALA A 80 0.61 1.58 6.14
CA ALA A 80 1.82 1.92 6.89
C ALA A 80 2.24 0.78 7.85
N TYR A 81 1.26 0.14 8.49
CA TYR A 81 1.50 -1.02 9.35
C TYR A 81 2.00 -2.23 8.56
N ASP A 82 1.50 -2.45 7.34
CA ASP A 82 2.03 -3.49 6.45
C ASP A 82 3.54 -3.28 6.22
N PHE A 83 3.99 -2.06 5.94
CA PHE A 83 5.42 -1.80 5.75
C PHE A 83 6.23 -2.01 7.04
N TYR A 84 5.67 -1.63 8.20
CA TYR A 84 6.26 -1.93 9.50
C TYR A 84 6.45 -3.44 9.70
N VAL A 85 5.40 -4.25 9.48
CA VAL A 85 5.46 -5.71 9.63
C VAL A 85 6.45 -6.34 8.65
N LEU A 86 6.45 -5.91 7.38
CA LEU A 86 7.38 -6.41 6.37
C LEU A 86 8.83 -6.06 6.68
N ASN A 87 9.10 -4.88 7.26
CA ASN A 87 10.43 -4.54 7.75
C ASN A 87 10.88 -5.48 8.88
N HIS A 88 10.01 -5.78 9.84
CA HIS A 88 10.35 -6.68 10.95
C HIS A 88 10.49 -8.14 10.54
N LYS A 89 9.61 -8.63 9.66
CA LYS A 89 9.62 -10.03 9.22
C LYS A 89 10.70 -10.34 8.19
N TYR A 90 10.94 -9.42 7.25
CA TYR A 90 11.74 -9.69 6.04
C TYR A 90 12.83 -8.66 5.79
N ASN A 91 13.07 -7.74 6.73
CA ASN A 91 14.02 -6.64 6.56
C ASN A 91 13.75 -5.79 5.30
N CYS A 92 12.47 -5.66 4.92
CA CYS A 92 12.06 -4.80 3.81
C CYS A 92 12.34 -3.33 4.15
N THR A 93 13.18 -2.66 3.37
CA THR A 93 13.60 -1.26 3.61
C THR A 93 13.11 -0.27 2.56
N MET A 94 12.47 -0.74 1.49
CA MET A 94 11.98 0.11 0.40
C MET A 94 10.59 -0.32 -0.06
N GLN A 95 9.71 0.65 -0.27
CA GLN A 95 8.41 0.45 -0.90
C GLN A 95 8.36 1.10 -2.27
N LEU A 96 7.80 0.38 -3.24
CA LEU A 96 7.58 0.83 -4.62
C LEU A 96 6.08 0.90 -4.90
N GLY A 97 5.64 1.93 -5.63
CA GLY A 97 4.23 2.09 -5.98
C GLY A 97 4.01 3.13 -7.07
N GLY A 98 2.75 3.31 -7.48
CA GLY A 98 2.37 4.43 -8.35
C GLY A 98 2.40 5.76 -7.59
N ASP A 99 2.46 6.88 -8.31
CA ASP A 99 2.42 8.23 -7.72
C ASP A 99 1.19 8.46 -6.81
N ASP A 100 0.06 7.80 -7.11
CA ASP A 100 -1.16 7.86 -6.31
C ASP A 100 -1.03 7.22 -4.91
N GLN A 101 0.00 6.40 -4.69
CA GLN A 101 0.28 5.74 -3.41
C GLN A 101 1.26 6.50 -2.52
N TRP A 102 1.82 7.62 -3.00
CA TRP A 102 2.90 8.35 -2.31
C TRP A 102 2.60 8.64 -0.84
N SER A 103 1.41 9.19 -0.55
CA SER A 103 1.04 9.57 0.82
C SER A 103 0.96 8.36 1.76
N ASN A 104 0.51 7.21 1.26
CA ASN A 104 0.44 5.98 2.05
C ASN A 104 1.82 5.38 2.30
N MET A 105 2.70 5.37 1.29
CA MET A 105 4.06 4.84 1.44
C MET A 105 4.91 5.68 2.41
N ILE A 106 4.80 7.02 2.31
CA ILE A 106 5.48 7.93 3.24
C ILE A 106 4.98 7.76 4.68
N ALA A 107 3.71 7.43 4.88
CA ALA A 107 3.19 7.11 6.21
C ALA A 107 3.89 5.88 6.82
N GLY A 108 4.16 4.84 6.02
CA GLY A 108 4.94 3.67 6.46
C GLY A 108 6.40 4.00 6.79
N VAL A 109 7.07 4.80 5.96
CA VAL A 109 8.43 5.30 6.23
C VAL A 109 8.48 6.08 7.55
N GLU A 110 7.53 6.99 7.76
CA GLU A 110 7.44 7.78 8.99
C GLU A 110 7.16 6.91 10.22
N LEU A 111 6.34 5.87 10.10
CA LEU A 111 6.05 4.94 11.18
C LEU A 111 7.33 4.21 11.63
N LEU A 112 8.09 3.64 10.69
CA LEU A 112 9.37 2.97 10.98
C LEU A 112 10.39 3.93 11.61
N ARG A 113 10.46 5.18 11.10
CA ARG A 113 11.34 6.21 11.64
C ARG A 113 10.98 6.59 13.07
N ARG A 114 9.69 6.69 13.40
CA ARG A 114 9.21 7.11 14.72
C ARG A 114 9.32 6.01 15.76
N LYS A 115 8.90 4.79 15.39
CA LYS A 115 8.81 3.66 16.32
C LYS A 115 10.16 2.98 16.55
N ASP A 116 10.94 2.77 15.48
CA ASP A 116 12.17 1.97 15.56
C ASP A 116 13.45 2.75 15.22
N ARG A 117 13.33 4.04 14.85
CA ARG A 117 14.46 4.85 14.37
C ARG A 117 15.19 4.23 13.17
N LYS A 118 14.50 3.42 12.38
CA LYS A 118 15.03 2.80 11.16
C LYS A 118 14.88 3.71 9.95
N SER A 119 15.88 3.67 9.07
CA SER A 119 15.80 4.30 7.74
C SER A 119 15.06 3.37 6.79
N ALA A 120 14.05 3.91 6.13
CA ALA A 120 13.28 3.25 5.08
C ALA A 120 13.00 4.22 3.95
N TYR A 121 12.71 3.70 2.77
CA TYR A 121 12.61 4.47 1.54
C TYR A 121 11.29 4.19 0.83
N ALA A 122 10.80 5.18 0.10
CA ALA A 122 9.67 5.04 -0.81
C ALA A 122 10.08 5.59 -2.18
N MET A 123 9.70 4.91 -3.24
CA MET A 123 9.91 5.36 -4.61
C MET A 123 8.63 5.16 -5.40
N THR A 124 8.26 6.17 -6.18
CA THR A 124 7.11 6.09 -7.08
C THR A 124 7.55 5.92 -8.52
N CYS A 125 6.71 5.22 -9.29
CA CYS A 125 6.80 5.22 -10.74
C CYS A 125 5.77 6.19 -11.31
N THR A 126 6.20 7.00 -12.27
CA THR A 126 5.33 7.96 -12.94
C THR A 126 4.18 7.26 -13.63
N LEU A 127 2.97 7.84 -13.49
CA LEU A 127 1.80 7.38 -14.23
C LEU A 127 2.08 7.36 -15.74
N LEU A 128 1.83 6.23 -16.40
CA LEU A 128 1.96 6.12 -17.85
C LEU A 128 0.96 7.05 -18.55
N THR A 129 1.46 7.89 -19.45
CA THR A 129 0.67 8.77 -20.32
C THR A 129 0.84 8.36 -21.78
N ASN A 130 -0.20 8.52 -22.60
CA ASN A 130 -0.09 8.36 -24.04
C ASN A 130 0.64 9.55 -24.68
N SER A 131 0.90 9.49 -25.99
CA SER A 131 1.54 10.58 -26.76
C SER A 131 0.77 11.90 -26.73
N GLU A 132 -0.51 11.88 -26.34
CA GLU A 132 -1.39 13.05 -26.18
C GLU A 132 -1.41 13.57 -24.73
N GLY A 133 -0.59 13.00 -23.83
CA GLY A 133 -0.52 13.39 -22.41
C GLY A 133 -1.68 12.87 -21.55
N LYS A 134 -2.59 12.07 -22.10
CA LYS A 134 -3.71 11.47 -21.37
C LYS A 134 -3.24 10.24 -20.60
N LYS A 135 -3.69 10.10 -19.35
CA LYS A 135 -3.42 8.92 -18.51
C LYS A 135 -3.79 7.64 -19.28
N MET A 136 -2.82 6.73 -19.44
CA MET A 136 -3.10 5.38 -19.94
C MET A 136 -3.87 4.65 -18.84
N GLY A 137 -5.18 4.53 -19.05
CA GLY A 137 -6.09 3.81 -18.18
C GLY A 137 -7.07 2.99 -19.00
N PRO A 138 -8.13 2.45 -18.38
CA PRO A 138 -9.19 1.77 -19.08
C PRO A 138 -9.66 2.65 -20.25
N THR A 139 -9.62 2.11 -21.47
CA THR A 139 -10.18 2.81 -22.62
C THR A 139 -11.69 2.87 -22.49
N ALA A 140 -12.35 3.67 -23.31
CA ALA A 140 -13.82 3.65 -23.43
C ALA A 140 -14.39 2.25 -23.76
N LYS A 141 -13.55 1.30 -24.18
CA LYS A 141 -13.89 -0.11 -24.46
C LYS A 141 -13.56 -1.09 -23.31
N GLY A 142 -13.11 -0.59 -22.16
CA GLY A 142 -12.79 -1.41 -20.98
C GLY A 142 -11.32 -1.33 -20.54
N ALA A 143 -11.03 -1.95 -19.40
CA ALA A 143 -9.68 -2.06 -18.85
C ALA A 143 -8.84 -3.08 -19.61
N TYR A 144 -7.57 -2.77 -19.86
CA TYR A 144 -6.61 -3.78 -20.30
C TYR A 144 -6.28 -4.69 -19.12
N VAL A 145 -6.59 -5.98 -19.25
CA VAL A 145 -6.38 -6.96 -18.18
C VAL A 145 -5.33 -7.96 -18.62
N VAL A 146 -4.29 -8.13 -17.80
CA VAL A 146 -3.37 -9.26 -17.94
C VAL A 146 -4.15 -10.50 -17.51
N ARG A 147 -4.42 -11.44 -18.43
CA ARG A 147 -5.10 -12.67 -18.06
C ARG A 147 -4.15 -13.59 -17.26
N PRO A 148 -4.65 -14.32 -16.24
CA PRO A 148 -3.87 -15.35 -15.55
C PRO A 148 -3.21 -16.29 -16.55
#